data_AF-A0A5B7VAV7-F1
#
_entry.id   AF-A0A5B7VAV7-F1
#
_cell.length_a   1.000
_cell.length_b   1.000
_cell.length_c   1.000
_cell.angle_alpha   90.00
_cell.angle_beta   90.00
_cell.angle_gamma   90.00
#
_symmetry.space_group_name_H-M   'P 1'
#
loop_
_entity.id
_entity.type
_entity.pdbx_description
1 polymer ?
#
loop_
_entity_poly.entity_id
_entity_poly.type
_entity_poly.pdbx_seq_one_letter_code
_entity_poly.pdbx_strand_id
1 'polypeptide(L)' 'MLTFALALKDKGVPVPDIAKKLTIKTGKNKDKNPSVASLYRAFAEAEQETEAAS' A
#
# COMPACT_ATOMS: atom_id res chain seq x y z
N MET A 1 -1.85 -2.76 7.08
CA MET A 1 -0.84 -1.90 6.43
C MET A 1 -1.44 -1.09 5.28
N LEU A 2 -2.27 -1.71 4.43
CA LEU A 2 -2.89 -1.06 3.28
C LEU A 2 -3.79 0.13 3.62
N THR A 3 -4.58 0.08 4.69
CA THR A 3 -5.46 1.19 5.11
C THR A 3 -4.71 2.49 5.39
N PHE A 4 -3.56 2.43 6.06
CA PHE A 4 -2.71 3.60 6.30
C PHE A 4 -2.08 4.12 5.00
N ALA A 5 -1.68 3.21 4.12
CA ALA A 5 -1.12 3.55 2.82
C ALA A 5 -2.15 4.25 1.90
N LEU A 6 -3.39 3.75 1.90
CA LEU A 6 -4.52 4.35 1.19
C LEU A 6 -4.85 5.74 1.75
N ALA A 7 -4.95 5.88 3.07
CA ALA A 7 -5.17 7.19 3.69
C ALA A 7 -4.09 8.24 3.37
N LEU A 8 -2.84 7.81 3.10
CA LEU A 8 -1.79 8.71 2.62
C LEU A 8 -1.94 9.05 1.14
N LYS A 9 -2.33 8.06 0.30
CA LYS A 9 -2.65 8.27 -1.12
C LYS A 9 -3.79 9.27 -1.28
N ASP A 10 -4.88 9.12 -0.50
CA ASP A 10 -6.02 10.05 -0.47
C ASP A 10 -5.64 11.47 -0.03
N LYS A 11 -4.65 11.60 0.85
CA LYS A 11 -4.10 12.91 1.25
C LYS A 11 -3.20 13.55 0.19
N GLY A 12 -3.00 12.91 -0.96
CA GLY A 12 -2.13 13.38 -2.04
C GLY A 12 -0.64 13.08 -1.82
N VAL A 13 -0.29 12.17 -0.90
CA VAL A 13 1.11 11.78 -0.71
C VAL A 13 1.54 10.89 -1.87
N PRO A 14 2.68 11.18 -2.52
CA PRO A 14 3.16 10.36 -3.62
C PRO A 14 3.56 8.95 -3.14
N VAL A 15 3.17 7.92 -3.91
CA VAL A 15 3.39 6.49 -3.61
C VAL A 15 4.85 6.14 -3.26
N PRO A 16 5.89 6.70 -3.92
CA PRO A 16 7.28 6.47 -3.54
C PRO A 16 7.60 6.88 -2.09
N ASP A 17 7.02 7.97 -1.60
CA ASP A 17 7.21 8.45 -0.22
C ASP A 17 6.40 7.61 0.77
N ILE A 18 5.24 7.10 0.37
CA ILE A 18 4.47 6.14 1.16
C ILE A 18 5.29 4.85 1.34
N ALA A 19 5.88 4.32 0.28
CA ALA A 19 6.68 3.10 0.32
C ALA A 19 7.87 3.20 1.31
N LYS A 20 8.53 4.36 1.37
CA LYS A 20 9.62 4.62 2.34
C LYS A 20 9.14 4.67 3.80
N LYS A 21 7.90 5.07 4.04
CA LYS A 21 7.29 5.16 5.37
C LYS A 21 6.64 3.87 5.85
N LEU A 22 6.43 2.91 4.93
CA LEU A 22 5.83 1.62 5.24
C LEU A 22 6.89 0.55 5.51
N THR A 23 6.66 -0.25 6.54
CA THR A 23 7.52 -1.39 6.90
C THR A 23 6.68 -2.65 6.96
N ILE A 24 6.98 -3.62 6.09
CA ILE A 24 6.27 -4.89 5.98
C ILE A 24 6.35 -5.61 7.34
N LYS A 25 5.22 -5.83 8.01
CA LYS A 25 5.19 -6.46 9.33
C LYS A 25 5.16 -8.00 9.30
N THR A 26 4.88 -8.60 8.13
CA THR A 26 4.57 -10.03 8.00
C THR A 26 5.19 -10.65 6.74
N GLY A 27 5.38 -11.97 6.73
CA GLY A 27 5.83 -12.74 5.57
C GLY A 27 7.32 -12.71 5.28
N LYS A 28 7.73 -13.21 4.11
CA LYS A 28 9.13 -13.39 3.70
C LYS A 28 9.92 -12.07 3.60
N ASN A 29 9.23 -10.94 3.46
CA ASN A 29 9.82 -9.60 3.37
C ASN A 29 9.62 -8.76 4.64
N LYS A 30 9.41 -9.41 5.79
CA LYS A 30 9.27 -8.73 7.08
C LYS A 30 10.43 -7.77 7.35
N ASP A 31 10.10 -6.63 7.97
CA ASP A 31 10.99 -5.53 8.36
C ASP A 31 11.61 -4.76 7.19
N LYS A 32 11.21 -5.05 5.95
CA LYS A 32 11.63 -4.32 4.75
C LYS A 32 10.56 -3.34 4.27
N ASN A 33 11.01 -2.33 3.54
CA ASN A 33 10.10 -1.46 2.79
C ASN A 33 9.52 -2.22 1.58
N PRO A 34 8.21 -2.08 1.30
CA PRO A 34 7.64 -2.59 0.08
C PRO A 34 8.18 -1.83 -1.14
N SER A 35 8.26 -2.51 -2.28
CA SER A 35 8.58 -1.84 -3.54
C SER A 35 7.40 -0.99 -4.01
N VAL A 36 7.69 0.08 -4.73
CA VAL A 36 6.68 0.98 -5.31
C VAL A 36 5.70 0.20 -6.20
N ALA A 37 6.21 -0.73 -7.01
CA ALA A 37 5.39 -1.58 -7.87
C ALA A 37 4.44 -2.49 -7.07
N SER A 38 4.91 -3.11 -5.97
CA SER A 38 4.03 -3.87 -5.07
C SER A 38 2.96 -2.99 -4.43
N LEU A 39 3.29 -1.74 -4.09
CA LEU A 39 2.30 -0.81 -3.54
C LEU A 39 1.19 -0.50 -4.52
N TYR A 40 1.53 -0.18 -5.78
CA TYR A 40 0.53 0.07 -6.81
C TYR A 40 -0.36 -1.14 -7.05
N ARG A 41 0.21 -2.36 -7.06
CA ARG A 41 -0.58 -3.58 -7.20
C ARG A 41 -1.53 -3.77 -6.03
N ALA A 42 -1.03 -3.57 -4.81
CA ALA A 42 -1.83 -3.68 -3.59
C ALA A 42 -2.93 -2.61 -3.50
N PHE A 43 -2.67 -1.40 -4.01
CA PHE A 43 -3.70 -0.36 -4.13
C PHE A 43 -4.76 -0.73 -5.16
N ALA A 44 -4.37 -1.19 -6.34
CA ALA A 44 -5.31 -1.64 -7.36
C ALA A 44 -6.13 -2.83 -6.88
N GLU A 45 -5.52 -3.81 -6.19
CA GLU A 45 -6.23 -4.94 -5.57
C GLU A 45 -7.20 -4.45 -4.49
N ALA A 46 -6.83 -3.48 -3.66
CA ALA A 46 -7.73 -2.91 -2.64
C ALA A 46 -8.87 -2.08 -3.23
N GLU A 47 -8.62 -1.34 -4.32
CA GLU A 47 -9.65 -0.63 -5.08
C GLU A 47 -10.64 -1.63 -5.72
N GLN A 48 -10.13 -2.72 -6.31
CA GLN A 48 -10.98 -3.79 -6.84
C GLN A 48 -11.76 -4.54 -5.76
N GLU A 49 -11.15 -4.81 -4.59
CA GLU A 49 -11.83 -5.46 -3.47
C GLU A 49 -12.93 -4.57 -2.88
N THR A 50 -12.74 -3.25 -2.90
CA THR A 50 -13.77 -2.28 -2.49
C THR A 50 -14.94 -2.23 -3.48
N GLU A 51 -14.66 -2.28 -4.79
CA GLU A 51 -15.69 -2.24 -5.83
C GLU A 51 -16.45 -3.58 -5.98
N ALA A 52 -15.78 -4.72 -5.74
CA ALA A 52 -16.41 -6.05 -5.76
C ALA A 52 -17.26 -6.35 -4.51
N ALA A 53 -17.12 -5.56 -3.44
CA ALA A 53 -17.91 -5.68 -2.21
C ALA A 53 -19.12 -4.71 -2.15
N SER A 54 -19.39 -3.98 -3.24
CA SER A 54 -20.48 -3.00 -3.37
C SER A 54 -21.73 -3.59 -4.04
#